data_AF-A0A0F2PKP9-F1
#
_entry.id   AF-A0A0F2PKP9-F1
#
_cell.length_a   1.000
_cell.length_b   1.000
_cell.length_c   1.000
_cell.angle_alpha   90.00
_cell.angle_beta   90.00
_cell.angle_gamma   90.00
#
_symmetry.space_group_name_H-M   'P 1'
#
loop_
_entity.id
_entity.type
_entity.pdbx_description
1 polymer ?
#
loop_
_entity_poly.entity_id
_entity_poly.type
_entity_poly.pdbx_seq_one_letter_code
_entity_poly.pdbx_strand_id
1 'polypeptide(L)'
;MNIKDLLYDIMQDKLSSQRFYNDSMLGMANPSVRELFKKLRDEEESHGIVLQREILAIESKPFPINKIMVARQEKYISSVDTDVTENADPGSRSGD
;
A
#
# COMPACT_ATOMS: atom_id res chain seq x y z
N MET A 1 2.54 -27.51 -18.23
CA MET A 1 1.67 -26.41 -17.75
C MET A 1 2.55 -25.18 -17.57
N ASN A 2 2.19 -24.05 -18.19
CA ASN A 2 2.96 -22.81 -18.07
C ASN A 2 2.60 -22.09 -16.76
N ILE A 3 3.54 -21.37 -16.15
CA ILE A 3 3.30 -20.58 -14.94
C ILE A 3 2.23 -19.50 -15.20
N LYS A 4 2.20 -18.93 -16.41
CA LYS A 4 1.17 -17.99 -16.83
C LYS A 4 -0.22 -18.63 -16.75
N ASP A 5 -0.39 -19.81 -17.34
CA ASP A 5 -1.67 -20.52 -17.36
C ASP A 5 -2.13 -20.84 -15.93
N LEU A 6 -1.21 -21.29 -15.07
CA LEU A 6 -1.49 -21.54 -13.65
C LEU A 6 -1.98 -20.28 -12.92
N LEU A 7 -1.38 -19.12 -13.18
CA LEU A 7 -1.83 -17.87 -12.56
C LEU A 7 -3.22 -17.45 -13.03
N TYR A 8 -3.57 -17.69 -14.30
CA TYR A 8 -4.93 -17.45 -14.79
C TYR A 8 -5.95 -18.42 -14.19
N ASP A 9 -5.60 -19.69 -14.03
CA ASP A 9 -6.45 -20.68 -13.38
C ASP A 9 -6.74 -20.28 -11.92
N ILE A 10 -5.69 -19.92 -11.17
CA ILE A 10 -5.83 -19.43 -9.79
C ILE A 10 -6.66 -18.15 -9.76
N MET A 11 -6.49 -17.23 -10.72
CA MET A 11 -7.29 -16.01 -10.79
C MET A 11 -8.78 -16.32 -11.04
N GLN A 12 -9.10 -17.32 -11.86
CA GLN A 12 -10.49 -17.75 -12.04
C GLN A 12 -11.08 -18.37 -10.78
N ASP A 13 -10.32 -19.19 -10.06
CA ASP A 13 -10.77 -19.73 -8.78
C ASP A 13 -11.10 -18.61 -7.79
N LYS A 14 -10.26 -17.56 -7.73
CA LYS A 14 -10.49 -16.40 -6.87
C LYS A 14 -11.75 -15.62 -7.25
N LEU A 15 -12.01 -15.42 -8.55
CA LEU A 15 -13.24 -14.80 -9.04
C LEU A 15 -14.48 -15.65 -8.73
N SER A 16 -14.35 -16.97 -8.82
CA SER A 16 -15.41 -17.92 -8.44
C SER A 16 -15.75 -17.79 -6.95
N SER A 17 -14.73 -17.76 -6.08
CA SER A 17 -14.91 -17.55 -4.64
C SER A 17 -15.58 -16.20 -4.32
N GLN A 18 -15.18 -15.11 -4.99
CA GLN A 18 -15.82 -13.80 -4.80
C GLN A 18 -17.30 -13.82 -5.17
N ARG A 19 -17.68 -14.48 -6.28
CA ARG A 19 -19.08 -14.66 -6.68
C ARG A 19 -19.84 -15.45 -5.63
N PHE A 20 -19.28 -16.58 -5.19
CA PHE A 20 -19.88 -17.42 -4.15
C PHE A 20 -20.16 -16.64 -2.86
N TYR A 21 -19.20 -15.84 -2.40
CA TYR A 21 -19.37 -15.03 -1.19
C TYR A 21 -20.42 -13.93 -1.37
N ASN A 22 -20.44 -13.25 -2.51
CA ASN A 22 -21.47 -12.26 -2.83
C ASN A 22 -22.88 -12.88 -2.86
N ASP A 23 -23.04 -14.01 -3.55
CA ASP A 23 -24.33 -14.70 -3.64
C ASP A 23 -24.80 -15.20 -2.27
N SER A 24 -23.87 -15.72 -1.47
CA SER A 24 -24.12 -16.15 -0.10
C SER A 24 -24.59 -14.97 0.76
N MET A 25 -23.96 -13.79 0.67
CA MET A 25 -24.36 -12.60 1.43
C MET A 25 -25.81 -12.17 1.16
N LEU A 26 -26.28 -12.28 -0.08
CA LEU A 26 -27.64 -11.89 -0.47
C LEU A 26 -28.71 -12.76 0.21
N GLY A 27 -28.42 -14.05 0.41
CA GLY A 27 -29.33 -14.98 1.08
C GLY A 27 -29.32 -14.92 2.61
N MET A 28 -28.35 -14.23 3.22
CA MET A 28 -28.15 -14.26 4.68
C MET A 28 -28.95 -13.17 5.38
N ALA A 29 -29.91 -13.58 6.22
CA ALA A 29 -30.66 -12.68 7.10
C ALA A 29 -29.85 -12.24 8.34
N ASN A 30 -28.91 -13.08 8.80
CA ASN A 30 -28.08 -12.78 9.95
C ASN A 30 -26.98 -11.77 9.57
N PRO A 31 -26.94 -10.57 10.19
CA PRO A 31 -25.98 -9.52 9.84
C PRO A 31 -24.53 -9.91 10.14
N SER A 32 -24.27 -10.69 11.19
CA SER A 32 -22.92 -11.13 11.55
C SER A 32 -22.34 -12.09 10.51
N VAL A 33 -23.19 -12.98 9.97
CA VAL A 33 -22.79 -13.92 8.91
C VAL A 33 -22.56 -13.16 7.60
N ARG A 34 -23.39 -12.16 7.30
CA ARG A 34 -23.21 -11.29 6.14
C ARG A 34 -21.88 -10.53 6.18
N GLU A 35 -21.52 -9.96 7.33
CA GLU A 35 -20.23 -9.27 7.51
C GLU A 35 -19.04 -10.23 7.42
N LEU A 36 -19.17 -11.49 7.86
CA LEU A 36 -18.14 -12.50 7.66
C LEU A 36 -17.89 -12.75 6.17
N PHE A 37 -18.93 -13.03 5.39
CA PHE A 37 -18.79 -13.27 3.95
C PHE A 37 -18.26 -12.06 3.20
N LYS A 38 -18.62 -10.84 3.63
CA LYS A 38 -18.07 -9.60 3.10
C LYS A 38 -16.56 -9.53 3.30
N LYS A 39 -16.07 -9.83 4.51
CA LYS A 39 -14.62 -9.85 4.79
C LYS A 39 -13.90 -10.89 3.95
N LEU A 40 -14.45 -12.10 3.85
CA LEU A 40 -13.86 -13.16 3.02
C LEU A 40 -13.78 -12.77 1.54
N ARG A 41 -14.81 -12.11 1.02
CA ARG A 41 -14.80 -11.56 -0.34
C ARG A 41 -13.72 -10.49 -0.51
N ASP A 42 -13.64 -9.54 0.41
CA ASP A 42 -12.66 -8.44 0.35
C ASP A 42 -11.22 -8.97 0.44
N GLU A 43 -10.99 -10.05 1.20
CA GLU A 43 -9.71 -10.77 1.23
C GLU A 43 -9.38 -11.40 -0.13
N GLU A 44 -10.35 -12.06 -0.79
CA GLU A 44 -10.13 -12.61 -2.13
C GLU A 44 -9.94 -11.54 -3.22
N GLU A 45 -10.52 -10.36 -3.04
CA GLU A 45 -10.24 -9.20 -3.91
C GLU A 45 -8.79 -8.74 -3.75
N SER A 46 -8.30 -8.63 -2.52
CA SER A 46 -6.90 -8.30 -2.24
C SER A 46 -5.93 -9.31 -2.89
N HIS A 47 -6.19 -10.61 -2.76
CA HIS A 47 -5.41 -11.65 -3.43
C HIS A 47 -5.46 -11.54 -4.96
N GLY A 48 -6.64 -11.25 -5.52
CA GLY A 48 -6.83 -11.06 -6.96
C GLY A 48 -5.98 -9.91 -7.52
N ILE A 49 -5.88 -8.79 -6.80
CA ILE A 49 -5.04 -7.64 -7.19
C ILE A 49 -3.56 -8.03 -7.26
N VAL A 50 -3.07 -8.82 -6.31
CA VAL A 50 -1.68 -9.30 -6.30
C VAL A 50 -1.42 -10.23 -7.49
N LEU A 51 -2.32 -11.19 -7.73
CA LEU A 51 -2.23 -12.10 -8.87
C LEU A 51 -2.24 -11.35 -10.21
N GLN A 52 -3.10 -10.35 -10.35
CA GLN A 52 -3.18 -9.56 -11.56
C GLN A 52 -1.90 -8.76 -11.81
N ARG A 53 -1.27 -8.21 -10.77
CA ARG A 53 0.05 -7.56 -10.89
C ARG A 53 1.12 -8.53 -11.36
N GLU A 54 1.12 -9.76 -10.83
CA GLU A 54 2.10 -10.78 -11.21
C GLU A 54 1.91 -11.23 -12.67
N ILE A 55 0.66 -11.46 -13.09
CA ILE A 55 0.32 -11.76 -14.48
C ILE A 55 0.82 -10.63 -15.39
N LEU A 56 0.53 -9.38 -15.05
CA LEU A 56 0.99 -8.22 -15.83
C LEU A 56 2.53 -8.12 -15.83
N ALA A 57 3.22 -8.45 -14.75
CA ALA A 57 4.68 -8.46 -14.70
C ALA A 57 5.28 -9.52 -15.65
N ILE A 58 4.67 -10.71 -15.71
CA ILE A 58 5.08 -11.78 -16.63
C ILE A 58 4.77 -11.43 -18.09
N GLU A 59 3.58 -10.86 -18.34
CA GLU A 59 3.16 -10.48 -19.69
C GLU A 59 3.91 -9.27 -20.24
N SER A 60 4.25 -8.31 -19.39
CA SER A 60 4.86 -7.05 -19.80
C SER A 60 6.33 -7.18 -20.22
N LYS A 61 6.97 -8.35 -20.08
CA LYS A 61 8.42 -8.55 -20.29
C LYS A 61 9.23 -7.29 -19.92
N PRO A 62 9.19 -6.84 -18.66
CA PRO A 62 9.87 -5.62 -18.31
C PRO A 62 11.38 -5.90 -18.37
N PHE A 63 12.11 -4.96 -18.98
CA PHE A 63 13.57 -4.89 -18.96
C PHE A 63 14.15 -5.24 -17.57
N PRO A 64 15.35 -5.85 -17.48
CA PRO A 64 15.87 -6.44 -16.25
C PRO A 64 15.79 -5.47 -15.06
N ILE A 65 15.37 -6.04 -13.93
CA ILE A 65 14.94 -5.50 -12.62
C ILE A 65 15.94 -4.54 -11.91
N ASN A 66 16.91 -3.95 -12.62
CA ASN A 66 17.91 -3.03 -12.08
C ASN A 66 17.45 -1.57 -11.95
N LYS A 67 16.15 -1.30 -11.83
CA LYS A 67 15.67 0.06 -11.53
C LYS A 67 14.82 0.08 -10.27
N ILE A 68 15.53 0.08 -9.14
CA ILE A 68 15.00 0.38 -7.81
C ILE A 68 14.18 1.67 -7.92
N MET A 69 12.85 1.59 -7.76
CA MET A 69 12.03 2.78 -7.56
C MET A 69 12.14 3.19 -6.09
N VAL A 70 13.15 4.00 -5.78
CA VAL A 70 13.12 4.82 -4.56
C VAL A 70 12.40 6.13 -4.89
N ALA A 71 11.16 6.26 -4.45
CA ALA A 71 10.52 7.55 -4.27
C ALA A 71 10.06 7.66 -2.82
N ARG A 72 11.03 7.71 -1.90
CA ARG A 72 10.85 8.20 -0.53
C ARG A 72 11.18 9.69 -0.54
N GLN A 73 10.19 10.57 -0.61
CA GLN A 73 10.37 11.98 -0.25
C GLN A 73 9.87 12.17 1.17
N GLU A 74 10.72 11.80 2.13
CA GLU A 74 10.72 12.41 3.45
C GLU A 74 11.52 13.72 3.33
N LYS A 75 10.84 14.86 3.41
CA LYS A 75 11.47 16.14 3.77
C LYS A 75 10.54 16.94 4.72
N TYR A 76 10.35 16.40 5.92
CA TYR A 76 10.55 17.18 7.15
C TYR A 76 12.08 17.10 7.38
N ILE A 77 12.92 18.13 7.58
CA ILE A 77 12.92 19.34 8.41
C ILE A 77 14.00 20.26 7.75
N SER A 78 13.91 21.59 7.72
CA SER A 78 14.72 22.50 8.58
C SER A 78 15.10 23.77 7.81
N SER A 79 14.54 24.91 8.19
CA SER A 79 15.21 26.22 8.11
C SER A 79 15.09 26.86 9.49
N VAL A 80 15.92 26.36 10.42
CA VAL A 80 16.33 27.10 11.60
C VAL A 80 17.48 27.97 11.13
N ASP A 81 17.19 29.23 10.78
CA ASP A 81 18.21 30.24 10.58
C ASP A 81 18.64 30.76 11.96
N THR A 82 19.65 30.10 12.54
CA THR A 82 20.47 30.69 13.60
C THR A 82 21.66 31.39 12.95
N ASP A 83 21.49 32.66 12.60
CA ASP A 83 22.62 33.56 12.42
C ASP A 83 22.99 34.12 13.80
N VAL A 84 23.98 33.47 14.42
CA VAL A 84 24.74 34.01 15.56
C VAL A 84 25.95 34.73 14.96
N THR A 85 25.83 36.03 14.74
CA THR A 85 27.00 36.92 14.73
C THR A 85 27.29 37.38 16.15
N GLU A 86 28.28 36.70 16.71
CA GLU A 86 29.09 37.06 17.86
C GLU A 86 29.59 38.53 17.79
N ASN A 87 29.41 39.31 18.86
CA ASN A 87 30.49 40.00 19.59
C ASN A 87 29.99 41.16 20.48
N ALA A 88 30.57 41.21 21.68
CA ALA A 88 30.68 42.31 22.64
C ALA A 88 29.55 42.53 23.69
N ASP A 89 29.68 41.82 24.82
CA ASP A 89 29.43 42.35 26.17
C ASP A 89 30.68 43.18 26.57
N PRO A 90 30.59 44.31 27.33
CA PRO A 90 30.37 44.21 28.78
C PRO A 90 29.53 45.35 29.39
N GLY A 91 28.71 44.99 30.38
CA GLY A 91 28.84 45.64 31.69
C GLY A 91 27.69 46.53 32.15
N SER A 92 26.95 46.00 33.11
CA SER A 92 26.14 46.73 34.09
C SER A 92 26.97 47.73 34.92
N ARG A 93 26.46 48.97 35.06
CA ARG A 93 26.68 49.92 36.18
C ARG A 93 25.51 50.93 36.14
N SER A 94 24.51 50.85 37.01
CA SER A 94 24.42 51.44 38.38
C SER A 94 24.40 52.98 38.42
N GLY A 95 23.29 53.55 38.94
CA GLY A 95 23.15 54.90 39.54
C GLY A 95 23.34 56.08 38.57
N ASP A 96 22.66 57.20 38.63
CA ASP A 96 21.74 57.84 39.59
C ASP A 96 20.70 58.65 38.78
#